data_AF-A0A0T5NU35-F1
#
_entry.id   AF-A0A0T5NU35-F1
#
_cell.length_a   1.000
_cell.length_b   1.000
_cell.length_c   1.000
_cell.angle_alpha   90.00
_cell.angle_beta   90.00
_cell.angle_gamma   90.00
#
_symmetry.space_group_name_H-M   'P 1'
#
loop_
_entity.id
_entity.type
_entity.pdbx_description
1 polymer ?
#
loop_
_entity_poly.entity_id
_entity_poly.type
_entity_poly.pdbx_seq_one_letter_code
_entity_poly.pdbx_strand_id
1 'polypeptide(L)'
;MHDARIQQGHAPLLDHLRHVARDARCKSYVDLFGACASLSVNRDIAMQAASDVLMRCLSQALGRRPILFRAGEPETSFDEDWLLALARSLQTGDTASCTFLLHSRVPKHAHRNLVFLLGNVADNFPRI
;
A
#
# COMPACT_ATOMS: atom_id res chain seq x y z
N MET A 1 -26.35 -19.32 -20.97
CA MET A 1 -26.27 -18.03 -21.69
C MET A 1 -26.08 -16.97 -20.63
N HIS A 2 -24.88 -16.38 -20.56
CA HIS A 2 -24.41 -15.27 -19.74
C HIS A 2 -24.64 -15.30 -18.21
N ASP A 3 -23.58 -15.68 -17.47
CA ASP A 3 -23.02 -14.81 -16.44
C ASP A 3 -21.58 -15.22 -16.12
N ALA A 4 -20.70 -14.97 -17.09
CA ALA A 4 -19.25 -14.92 -16.92
C ALA A 4 -18.87 -13.55 -16.31
N ARG A 5 -19.42 -13.22 -15.14
CA ARG A 5 -19.04 -12.00 -14.42
C ARG A 5 -17.75 -12.27 -13.65
N ILE A 6 -16.66 -12.14 -14.41
CA ILE A 6 -15.35 -11.65 -13.99
C ILE A 6 -14.87 -12.20 -12.63
N GLN A 7 -14.02 -13.23 -12.69
CA GLN A 7 -12.94 -13.38 -11.74
C GLN A 7 -12.09 -12.09 -11.81
N GLN A 8 -12.48 -11.08 -11.04
CA GLN A 8 -11.65 -9.92 -10.74
C GLN A 8 -10.54 -10.47 -9.86
N GLY A 9 -9.46 -10.99 -10.45
CA GLY A 9 -8.25 -11.22 -9.69
C GLY A 9 -7.86 -9.89 -9.08
N HIS A 10 -7.84 -9.77 -7.76
CA HIS A 10 -7.42 -8.54 -7.11
C HIS A 10 -6.05 -8.14 -7.65
N ALA A 11 -5.82 -6.83 -7.74
CA ALA A 11 -4.52 -6.33 -8.15
C ALA A 11 -3.44 -7.03 -7.30
N PRO A 12 -2.39 -7.63 -7.88
CA PRO A 12 -1.35 -8.35 -7.13
C PRO A 12 -0.74 -7.52 -6.00
N LEU A 13 -0.72 -6.19 -6.15
CA LEU A 13 -0.36 -5.25 -5.10
C LEU A 13 -1.28 -5.38 -3.88
N LEU A 14 -2.61 -5.39 -4.06
CA LEU A 14 -3.55 -5.44 -2.94
C LEU A 14 -3.39 -6.73 -2.13
N ASP A 15 -3.28 -7.88 -2.79
CA ASP A 15 -3.09 -9.15 -2.10
C ASP A 15 -1.76 -9.17 -1.32
N HIS A 16 -0.70 -8.62 -1.90
CA HIS A 16 0.57 -8.42 -1.19
C HIS A 16 0.39 -7.52 0.05
N LEU A 17 -0.27 -6.37 -0.08
CA LEU A 17 -0.50 -5.46 1.04
C LEU A 17 -1.38 -6.09 2.13
N ARG A 18 -2.40 -6.87 1.76
CA ARG A 18 -3.23 -7.65 2.71
C ARG A 18 -2.38 -8.66 3.48
N HIS A 19 -1.48 -9.37 2.79
CA HIS A 19 -0.55 -10.32 3.41
C HIS A 19 0.42 -9.61 4.37
N VAL A 20 1.09 -8.56 3.90
CA VAL A 20 2.05 -7.79 4.71
C VAL A 20 1.38 -7.15 5.93
N ALA A 21 0.19 -6.59 5.77
CA ALA A 21 -0.56 -6.00 6.88
C ALA A 21 -0.96 -7.03 7.94
N ARG A 22 -1.15 -8.30 7.55
CA ARG A 22 -1.39 -9.40 8.48
C ARG A 22 -0.13 -9.73 9.25
N ASP A 23 1.00 -9.89 8.57
CA ASP A 23 2.29 -10.23 9.18
C ASP A 23 2.81 -9.12 10.10
N ALA A 24 2.63 -7.86 9.70
CA ALA A 24 3.03 -6.70 10.48
C ALA A 24 2.32 -6.63 11.84
N ARG A 25 1.12 -7.22 11.99
CA ARG A 25 0.38 -7.29 13.27
C ARG A 25 1.04 -8.23 14.28
N CYS A 26 1.84 -9.18 13.81
CA CYS A 26 2.49 -10.18 14.66
C CYS A 26 3.91 -9.78 15.11
N LYS A 27 4.51 -8.76 14.47
CA LYS A 27 5.89 -8.30 14.75
C LYS A 27 5.88 -7.07 15.68
N SER A 28 6.54 -7.11 16.83
CA SER A 28 6.38 -6.11 17.90
C SER A 28 7.07 -4.75 17.69
N TYR A 29 8.03 -4.58 16.77
CA TYR A 29 8.68 -3.28 16.52
C TYR A 29 9.44 -3.33 15.19
N VAL A 30 9.46 -2.24 14.42
CA VAL A 30 10.44 -2.08 13.33
C VAL A 30 11.52 -1.19 13.90
N ASP A 31 12.66 -1.80 14.16
CA ASP A 31 13.87 -1.07 14.50
C ASP A 31 14.26 -0.17 13.31
N LEU A 32 15.00 0.91 13.59
CA LEU A 32 15.54 1.84 12.60
C LEU A 32 16.20 1.11 11.41
N PHE A 33 16.81 -0.05 11.68
CA PHE A 33 17.42 -0.93 10.66
C PHE A 33 16.41 -1.54 9.68
N GLY A 34 15.17 -1.83 10.09
CA GLY A 34 14.11 -2.29 9.20
C GLY A 34 13.62 -1.20 8.25
N ALA A 35 13.67 0.07 8.69
CA ALA A 35 13.45 1.20 7.79
C ALA A 35 14.64 1.41 6.84
N CYS A 36 15.88 1.28 7.32
CA CYS A 36 17.06 1.35 6.47
C CYS A 36 17.13 0.21 5.44
N ALA A 37 16.58 -0.97 5.74
CA ALA A 37 16.51 -2.10 4.81
C ALA A 37 15.68 -1.77 3.55
N SER A 38 14.76 -0.80 3.59
CA SER A 38 14.06 -0.33 2.39
C SER A 38 14.98 0.39 1.39
N LEU A 39 16.21 0.72 1.80
CA LEU A 39 17.24 1.34 0.97
C LEU A 39 18.28 0.30 0.48
N SER A 40 18.02 -0.99 0.70
CA SER A 40 18.88 -2.08 0.24
C SER A 40 19.03 -2.09 -1.29
N VAL A 41 20.23 -2.43 -1.78
CA VAL A 41 20.47 -2.68 -3.22
C VAL A 41 19.76 -3.95 -3.69
N ASN A 42 19.55 -4.92 -2.79
CA ASN A 42 18.73 -6.08 -3.09
C ASN A 42 17.26 -5.66 -3.12
N ARG A 43 16.67 -5.75 -4.31
CA ARG A 43 15.30 -5.33 -4.63
C ARG A 43 14.24 -6.04 -3.80
N ASP A 44 14.38 -7.34 -3.58
CA ASP A 44 13.39 -8.13 -2.84
C ASP A 44 13.39 -7.74 -1.36
N ILE A 45 14.59 -7.56 -0.78
CA ILE A 45 14.75 -7.06 0.60
C ILE A 45 14.17 -5.66 0.74
N ALA A 46 14.49 -4.76 -0.21
CA ALA A 46 14.02 -3.38 -0.20
C ALA A 46 12.49 -3.31 -0.33
N MET A 47 11.90 -4.09 -1.23
CA MET A 47 10.47 -4.15 -1.45
C MET A 47 9.73 -4.66 -0.21
N GLN A 48 10.19 -5.75 0.39
CA GLN A 48 9.56 -6.30 1.59
C GLN A 48 9.67 -5.33 2.77
N ALA A 49 10.85 -4.74 2.99
CA ALA A 49 11.06 -3.75 4.04
C ALA A 49 10.19 -2.49 3.82
N ALA A 50 10.13 -1.98 2.59
CA ALA A 50 9.27 -0.84 2.24
C ALA A 50 7.79 -1.16 2.49
N SER A 51 7.35 -2.39 2.19
CA SER A 51 5.97 -2.83 2.43
C SER A 51 5.64 -2.92 3.92
N ASP A 52 6.55 -3.50 4.72
CA ASP A 52 6.39 -3.63 6.18
C ASP A 52 6.33 -2.22 6.83
N VAL A 53 7.22 -1.32 6.42
CA VAL A 53 7.25 0.08 6.89
C VAL A 53 5.99 0.83 6.44
N LEU A 54 5.58 0.69 5.18
CA LEU A 54 4.37 1.29 4.64
C LEU A 54 3.14 0.93 5.46
N MET A 55 2.89 -0.36 5.72
CA MET A 55 1.70 -0.81 6.45
C MET A 55 1.67 -0.31 7.90
N ARG A 56 2.83 -0.15 8.54
CA ARG A 56 2.93 0.44 9.88
C ARG A 56 2.70 1.94 9.85
N CYS A 57 3.39 2.66 8.96
CA CYS A 57 3.24 4.11 8.79
C CYS A 57 1.84 4.49 8.35
N LEU A 58 1.14 3.65 7.60
CA LEU A 58 -0.23 3.90 7.14
C LEU A 58 -1.18 4.09 8.32
N SER A 59 -1.04 3.29 9.40
CA SER A 59 -1.87 3.47 10.59
C SER A 59 -1.64 4.81 11.31
N GLN A 60 -0.39 5.29 11.32
CA GLN A 60 -0.04 6.59 11.89
C GLN A 60 -0.51 7.73 10.98
N ALA A 61 -0.30 7.59 9.67
CA ALA A 61 -0.71 8.56 8.65
C ALA A 61 -2.23 8.77 8.63
N LEU A 62 -3.02 7.72 8.86
CA LEU A 62 -4.48 7.81 8.92
C LEU A 62 -5.01 8.20 10.31
N GLY A 63 -4.17 8.23 11.35
CA GLY A 63 -4.58 8.41 12.74
C GLY A 63 -5.46 7.29 13.30
N ARG A 64 -5.65 6.21 12.53
CA ARG A 64 -6.42 5.02 12.89
C ARG A 64 -5.89 3.82 12.12
N ARG A 65 -6.25 2.62 12.59
CA ARG A 65 -5.93 1.39 11.85
C ARG A 65 -6.72 1.34 10.53
N PRO A 66 -6.06 1.12 9.38
CA PRO A 66 -6.77 0.89 8.12
C PRO A 66 -7.53 -0.43 8.16
N ILE A 67 -8.70 -0.46 7.52
CA ILE A 67 -9.51 -1.66 7.32
C ILE A 67 -8.97 -2.37 6.08
N LEU A 68 -8.26 -3.48 6.29
CA LEU A 68 -7.76 -4.33 5.21
C LEU A 68 -8.38 -5.72 5.38
N PHE A 69 -8.96 -6.23 4.31
CA PHE A 69 -9.56 -7.56 4.27
C PHE A 69 -8.48 -8.65 4.12
N ARG A 70 -8.92 -9.90 4.05
CA ARG A 70 -8.02 -11.05 3.89
C ARG A 70 -7.61 -11.15 2.41
N ALA A 71 -6.39 -11.64 2.16
CA ALA A 71 -5.96 -11.93 0.80
C ALA A 71 -6.93 -12.91 0.13
N GLY A 72 -7.27 -12.65 -1.14
CA GLY A 72 -8.29 -13.41 -1.89
C GLY A 72 -9.76 -13.08 -1.57
N GLU A 73 -10.05 -12.14 -0.67
CA GLU A 73 -11.43 -11.68 -0.44
C GLU A 73 -11.95 -10.90 -1.66
N PRO A 74 -13.06 -11.30 -2.32
CA PRO A 74 -13.62 -10.66 -3.52
C PRO A 74 -13.90 -9.17 -3.38
N GLU A 75 -14.34 -8.74 -2.20
CA GLU A 75 -14.68 -7.35 -1.94
C GLU A 75 -13.45 -6.54 -1.53
N THR A 76 -13.57 -5.21 -1.64
CA THR A 76 -12.59 -4.26 -1.12
C THR A 76 -13.22 -3.34 -0.09
N SER A 77 -12.41 -2.92 0.88
CA SER A 77 -12.81 -1.85 1.80
C SER A 77 -12.55 -0.48 1.16
N PHE A 78 -13.19 0.56 1.69
CA PHE A 78 -12.89 1.94 1.29
C PHE A 78 -11.39 2.31 1.45
N ASP A 79 -10.73 1.77 2.47
CA ASP A 79 -9.30 2.03 2.70
C ASP A 79 -8.43 1.37 1.63
N GLU A 80 -8.84 0.19 1.14
CA GLU A 80 -8.18 -0.54 0.07
C GLU A 80 -8.37 0.16 -1.28
N ASP A 81 -9.60 0.60 -1.58
CA ASP A 81 -9.90 1.34 -2.81
C ASP A 81 -9.10 2.65 -2.88
N TRP A 82 -9.06 3.40 -1.77
CA TRP A 82 -8.28 4.63 -1.67
C TRP A 82 -6.79 4.36 -1.88
N LEU A 83 -6.26 3.27 -1.30
CA LEU A 83 -4.84 2.92 -1.41
C LEU A 83 -4.47 2.51 -2.84
N LEU A 84 -5.33 1.74 -3.51
CA LEU A 84 -5.17 1.37 -4.91
C LEU A 84 -5.27 2.57 -5.85
N ALA A 85 -6.23 3.46 -5.63
CA ALA A 85 -6.35 4.69 -6.40
C ALA A 85 -5.10 5.58 -6.25
N LEU A 86 -4.57 5.69 -5.03
CA LEU A 86 -3.35 6.45 -4.77
C LEU A 86 -2.15 5.79 -5.47
N ALA A 87 -1.98 4.48 -5.34
CA ALA A 87 -0.91 3.74 -6.01
C ALA A 87 -0.96 3.90 -7.55
N ARG A 88 -2.16 3.77 -8.14
CA ARG A 88 -2.38 4.00 -9.56
C ARG A 88 -1.97 5.41 -9.97
N SER A 89 -2.41 6.44 -9.23
CA SER A 89 -2.07 7.83 -9.54
C SER A 89 -0.56 8.09 -9.50
N LEU A 90 0.16 7.43 -8.59
CA LEU A 90 1.62 7.49 -8.51
C LEU A 90 2.28 6.83 -9.73
N GLN A 91 1.85 5.62 -10.10
CA GLN A 91 2.38 4.90 -11.27
C GLN A 91 2.12 5.65 -12.59
N THR A 92 1.01 6.37 -12.71
CA THR A 92 0.65 7.13 -13.92
C THR A 92 1.17 8.56 -13.92
N GLY A 93 1.75 9.04 -12.81
CA GLY A 93 2.17 10.44 -12.67
C GLY A 93 0.99 11.42 -12.56
N ASP A 94 -0.21 10.94 -12.26
CA ASP A 94 -1.40 11.78 -12.06
C ASP A 94 -1.31 12.53 -10.72
N THR A 95 -0.61 13.66 -10.77
CA THR A 95 -0.30 14.49 -9.60
C THR A 95 -1.56 15.13 -9.01
N ALA A 96 -2.58 15.41 -9.83
CA ALA A 96 -3.84 16.01 -9.37
C ALA A 96 -4.62 15.02 -8.51
N SER A 97 -4.82 13.79 -9.00
CA SER A 97 -5.47 12.72 -8.25
C SER A 97 -4.68 12.35 -7.00
N CYS A 98 -3.35 12.23 -7.10
CA CYS A 98 -2.47 11.97 -5.94
C CYS A 98 -2.65 13.03 -4.84
N THR A 99 -2.60 14.31 -5.21
CA THR A 99 -2.77 15.44 -4.29
C THR A 99 -4.14 15.39 -3.61
N PHE A 100 -5.21 15.20 -4.39
CA PHE A 100 -6.57 15.09 -3.86
C PHE A 100 -6.72 13.94 -2.87
N LEU A 101 -6.24 12.75 -3.23
CA LEU A 101 -6.34 11.55 -2.40
C LEU A 101 -5.56 11.71 -1.09
N LEU A 102 -4.35 12.27 -1.12
CA LEU A 102 -3.57 12.56 0.09
C LEU A 102 -4.28 13.56 1.01
N HIS A 103 -4.82 14.64 0.44
CA HIS A 103 -5.54 15.65 1.22
C HIS A 103 -6.82 15.14 1.86
N SER A 104 -7.49 14.17 1.22
CA SER A 104 -8.74 13.63 1.75
C SER A 104 -8.59 12.82 3.05
N ARG A 105 -7.40 12.27 3.35
CA ARG A 105 -7.23 11.33 4.48
C ARG A 105 -5.95 11.45 5.29
N VAL A 106 -4.92 12.11 4.77
CA VAL A 106 -3.58 12.10 5.36
C VAL A 106 -3.19 13.53 5.75
N PRO A 107 -2.66 13.76 6.97
CA PRO A 107 -2.15 15.06 7.35
C PRO A 107 -0.88 15.41 6.55
N LYS A 108 -0.70 16.69 6.24
CA LYS A 108 0.37 17.19 5.35
C LYS A 108 1.78 16.66 5.69
N HIS A 109 2.10 16.53 6.98
CA HIS A 109 3.43 16.08 7.42
C HIS A 109 3.75 14.62 7.04
N ALA A 110 2.73 13.80 6.81
CA ALA A 110 2.90 12.39 6.44
C ALA A 110 2.88 12.15 4.92
N HIS A 111 2.52 13.15 4.10
CA HIS A 111 2.36 13.03 2.65
C HIS A 111 3.63 12.51 1.98
N ARG A 112 4.77 13.17 2.23
CA ARG A 112 6.05 12.84 1.58
C ARG A 112 6.47 11.39 1.84
N ASN A 113 6.38 10.95 3.09
CA ASN A 113 6.81 9.60 3.47
C ASN A 113 5.88 8.54 2.87
N LEU A 114 4.56 8.80 2.88
CA LEU A 114 3.60 7.88 2.31
C LEU A 114 3.77 7.75 0.79
N VAL A 115 3.95 8.86 0.08
CA VAL A 115 4.20 8.87 -1.37
C VAL A 115 5.46 8.09 -1.72
N PHE A 116 6.56 8.34 -1.00
CA PHE A 116 7.82 7.65 -1.22
C PHE A 116 7.69 6.14 -1.02
N LEU A 117 7.11 5.70 0.11
CA LEU A 117 6.98 4.28 0.42
C LEU A 117 6.01 3.57 -0.53
N LEU A 118 4.84 4.16 -0.77
CA LEU A 118 3.83 3.55 -1.64
C LEU A 118 4.29 3.52 -3.09
N GLY A 119 4.95 4.59 -3.58
CA GLY A 119 5.53 4.61 -4.92
C GLY A 119 6.56 3.50 -5.10
N ASN A 120 7.53 3.41 -4.18
CA ASN A 120 8.53 2.35 -4.21
C ASN A 120 7.92 0.95 -4.22
N VAL A 121 6.87 0.70 -3.42
CA VAL A 121 6.19 -0.60 -3.42
C VAL A 121 5.44 -0.82 -4.72
N ALA A 122 4.63 0.15 -5.17
CA ALA A 122 3.78 0.05 -6.35
C ALA A 122 4.59 -0.15 -7.64
N ASP A 123 5.78 0.42 -7.77
CA ASP A 123 6.66 0.26 -8.94
C ASP A 123 7.21 -1.17 -9.11
N ASN A 124 7.05 -2.02 -8.09
CA ASN A 124 7.38 -3.45 -8.17
C ASN A 124 6.23 -4.32 -8.69
N PHE A 125 5.06 -3.73 -8.95
CA PHE A 125 3.88 -4.43 -9.45
C PHE A 125 3.50 -3.95 -10.86
N PRO A 126 2.77 -4.79 -11.63
CA PRO A 126 2.16 -4.33 -12.87
C PRO A 126 1.29 -3.09 -12.65
N ARG A 127 1.11 -2.30 -13.71
CA ARG A 127 0.21 -1.14 -13.67
C ARG A 127 -1.19 -1.59 -13.31
N ILE A 128 -1.81 -0.86 -12.39
CA ILE A 128 -3.13 -1.14 -11.82
C ILE A 128 -4.18 -0.28 -12.50
#